data_AF-A0A2T2WZV4-F1
#
_entry.id   AF-A0A2T2WZV4-F1
#
_cell.length_a   1.000
_cell.length_b   1.000
_cell.length_c   1.000
_cell.angle_alpha   90.00
_cell.angle_beta   90.00
_cell.angle_gamma   90.00
#
_symmetry.space_group_name_H-M   'P 1'
#
loop_
_entity.id
_entity.type
_entity.pdbx_description
1 polymer ?
#
loop_
_entity_poly.entity_id
_entity_poly.type
_entity_poly.pdbx_seq_one_letter_code
_entity_poly.pdbx_strand_id
1 'polypeptide(L)'
;MRLWKAWHIGNPKKTTMPYKAHVLLSFDGTRILWTEFGSAPIWTEGRIFWKKESPSWQRLQFADSIWWCGQKGRTVAVVGQGPRPSLVVAQGEWRGILPPGRGSCIGLLPLDSPCTVKFQEPKSDRHQRIAR
;
A
#
# COMPACT_ATOMS: atom_id res chain seq x y z
N MET A 1 18.84 -11.74 -13.72
CA MET A 1 18.92 -11.13 -15.06
C MET A 1 17.98 -9.94 -15.11
N ARG A 2 18.54 -8.72 -15.17
CA ARG A 2 17.77 -7.47 -15.31
C ARG A 2 17.61 -7.22 -16.81
N LEU A 3 16.39 -7.16 -17.29
CA LEU A 3 16.09 -6.48 -18.55
C LEU A 3 15.12 -5.36 -18.22
N TRP A 4 15.58 -4.15 -18.50
CA TRP A 4 14.96 -2.90 -18.11
C TRP A 4 13.53 -2.82 -18.67
N LYS A 5 12.58 -2.39 -17.84
CA LYS A 5 11.15 -2.09 -18.09
C LYS A 5 10.09 -3.11 -17.65
N ALA A 6 10.39 -4.39 -17.42
CA ALA A 6 9.39 -5.33 -16.88
C ALA A 6 10.04 -6.38 -15.97
N TRP A 7 9.54 -6.50 -14.73
CA TRP A 7 9.96 -7.55 -13.81
C TRP A 7 9.03 -8.74 -13.97
N HIS A 8 9.59 -9.94 -14.09
CA HIS A 8 8.84 -11.19 -14.13
C HIS A 8 9.05 -11.96 -12.83
N ILE A 9 7.96 -12.30 -12.14
CA ILE A 9 8.01 -13.09 -10.91
C ILE A 9 7.88 -14.57 -11.28
N GLY A 10 8.94 -15.35 -11.05
CA GLY A 10 9.00 -16.79 -11.36
C GLY A 10 10.24 -17.16 -12.19
N ASN A 11 10.49 -18.46 -12.37
CA ASN A 11 11.51 -18.94 -13.30
C ASN A 11 10.97 -18.77 -14.75
N PRO A 12 11.55 -17.87 -15.57
CA PRO A 12 11.04 -17.59 -16.91
C PRO A 12 11.05 -18.82 -17.84
N LYS A 13 11.80 -19.88 -17.49
CA LYS A 13 11.82 -21.16 -18.23
C LYS A 13 10.74 -22.16 -17.81
N LYS A 14 10.09 -21.96 -16.66
CA LYS A 14 9.08 -22.89 -16.10
C LYS A 14 7.70 -22.26 -15.90
N THR A 15 7.59 -20.94 -15.95
CA THR A 15 6.30 -20.24 -15.86
C THR A 15 5.74 -19.96 -17.26
N THR A 16 4.55 -20.47 -17.53
CA THR A 16 3.83 -20.36 -18.80
C THR A 16 3.43 -18.93 -19.17
N MET A 17 3.48 -17.98 -18.22
CA MET A 17 3.27 -16.55 -18.48
C MET A 17 4.20 -15.68 -17.61
N PRO A 18 4.93 -14.72 -18.20
CA PRO A 18 5.71 -13.75 -17.44
C PRO A 18 4.78 -12.79 -16.67
N TYR A 19 4.74 -12.86 -15.34
CA TYR A 19 3.97 -11.90 -14.51
C TYR A 19 4.63 -10.53 -14.52
N LYS A 20 4.08 -9.53 -15.21
CA LYS A 20 4.60 -8.16 -15.12
C LYS A 20 4.38 -7.60 -13.71
N ALA A 21 5.47 -7.18 -13.09
CA ALA A 21 5.48 -6.54 -11.79
C ALA A 21 6.10 -5.14 -11.87
N HIS A 22 5.49 -4.19 -11.15
CA HIS A 22 5.95 -2.81 -11.03
C HIS A 22 6.32 -2.51 -9.58
N VAL A 23 7.42 -1.79 -9.36
CA VAL A 23 7.80 -1.31 -8.02
C VAL A 23 6.92 -0.12 -7.66
N LEU A 24 6.09 -0.26 -6.62
CA LEU A 24 5.26 0.82 -6.06
C LEU A 24 6.05 1.68 -5.07
N LEU A 25 6.81 1.01 -4.21
CA LEU A 25 7.62 1.62 -3.16
C LEU A 25 8.93 0.86 -3.02
N SER A 26 10.00 1.59 -2.66
CA SER A 26 11.25 0.99 -2.20
C SER A 26 11.79 1.80 -1.04
N PHE A 27 12.17 1.12 0.03
CA PHE A 27 12.68 1.73 1.26
C PHE A 27 13.49 0.68 2.01
N ASP A 28 14.59 1.05 2.67
CA ASP A 28 15.42 0.18 3.51
C ASP A 28 15.60 -1.29 3.02
N GLY A 29 16.07 -1.48 1.78
CA GLY A 29 16.23 -2.83 1.21
C GLY A 29 14.93 -3.60 0.96
N THR A 30 13.78 -3.00 1.25
CA THR A 30 12.43 -3.48 0.95
C THR A 30 11.93 -2.90 -0.37
N ARG A 31 11.14 -3.71 -1.08
CA ARG A 31 10.35 -3.31 -2.25
C ARG A 31 8.94 -3.87 -2.16
N ILE A 32 7.96 -3.03 -2.49
CA ILE A 32 6.57 -3.43 -2.63
C ILE A 32 6.22 -3.43 -4.12
N LEU A 33 5.74 -4.57 -4.62
CA LEU A 33 5.50 -4.81 -6.04
C LEU A 33 4.01 -4.95 -6.32
N TRP A 34 3.51 -4.28 -7.35
CA TRP A 34 2.17 -4.50 -7.91
C TRP A 34 2.25 -5.50 -9.05
N THR A 35 1.34 -6.47 -9.08
CA THR A 35 1.16 -7.42 -10.19
C THR A 35 -0.15 -7.13 -10.93
N GLU A 36 -0.19 -7.33 -12.25
CA GLU A 36 -1.32 -6.95 -13.12
C GLU A 36 -2.70 -7.49 -12.70
N PHE A 37 -2.78 -8.52 -11.85
CA PHE A 37 -4.03 -9.20 -11.48
C PHE A 37 -4.83 -8.57 -10.31
N GLY A 38 -4.57 -7.31 -9.94
CA GLY A 38 -5.35 -6.60 -8.91
C GLY A 38 -5.31 -7.23 -7.50
N SER A 39 -4.37 -8.14 -7.27
CA SER A 39 -4.16 -8.84 -6.00
C SER A 39 -3.45 -7.94 -4.98
N ALA A 40 -3.36 -8.42 -3.74
CA ALA A 40 -2.52 -7.80 -2.73
C ALA A 40 -1.08 -7.61 -3.26
N PRO A 41 -0.44 -6.47 -2.99
CA PRO A 41 0.94 -6.22 -3.39
C PRO A 41 1.91 -7.22 -2.76
N ILE A 42 3.04 -7.43 -3.41
CA ILE A 42 4.07 -8.35 -2.91
C ILE A 42 5.10 -7.54 -2.14
N TRP A 43 5.27 -7.85 -0.86
CA TRP A 43 6.33 -7.30 -0.03
C TRP A 43 7.58 -8.16 -0.19
N THR A 44 8.70 -7.54 -0.55
CA THR A 44 9.97 -8.23 -0.73
C THR A 44 11.07 -7.52 0.01
N GLU A 45 11.99 -8.27 0.60
CA GLU A 45 13.14 -7.75 1.32
C GLU A 45 14.43 -8.37 0.78
N GLY A 46 15.46 -7.55 0.60
CA GLY A 46 16.76 -8.03 0.15
C GLY A 46 17.61 -6.97 -0.54
N ARG A 47 18.93 -7.02 -0.34
CA ARG A 47 19.88 -6.22 -1.13
C ARG A 47 20.56 -7.03 -2.24
N ILE A 48 20.85 -8.31 -1.96
CA ILE A 48 21.56 -9.23 -2.85
C ILE A 48 20.63 -10.38 -3.27
N PHE A 49 19.97 -11.02 -2.29
CA PHE A 49 18.93 -12.02 -2.51
C PHE A 49 17.59 -11.47 -2.03
N TRP A 50 16.56 -11.59 -2.87
CA TRP A 50 15.22 -11.11 -2.56
C TRP A 50 14.39 -12.24 -1.97
N LYS A 51 13.79 -12.00 -0.81
CA LYS A 51 12.86 -12.90 -0.14
C LYS A 51 11.45 -12.30 -0.18
N LYS A 52 10.47 -13.10 -0.61
CA LYS A 52 9.06 -12.74 -0.53
C LYS A 52 8.61 -12.84 0.93
N GLU A 53 7.96 -11.78 1.39
CA GLU A 53 7.37 -11.69 2.72
C GLU A 53 5.84 -11.71 2.58
N SER A 54 5.17 -12.19 3.62
CA SER A 54 3.70 -12.30 3.68
C SER A 54 3.13 -11.43 4.81
N PRO A 55 3.21 -10.10 4.72
CA PRO A 55 2.59 -9.23 5.70
C PRO A 55 1.06 -9.31 5.61
N SER A 56 0.39 -8.89 6.68
CA SER A 56 -1.06 -8.71 6.67
C SER A 56 -1.42 -7.56 5.74
N TRP A 57 -2.23 -7.84 4.72
CA TRP A 57 -2.77 -6.85 3.80
C TRP A 57 -4.25 -6.62 4.06
N GLN A 58 -4.62 -5.35 4.20
CA GLN A 58 -6.00 -4.89 4.22
C GLN A 58 -6.33 -4.21 2.89
N ARG A 59 -7.37 -4.68 2.20
CA ARG A 59 -7.92 -3.98 1.03
C ARG A 59 -8.81 -2.84 1.50
N LEU A 60 -8.60 -1.66 0.92
CA LEU A 60 -9.35 -0.44 1.16
C LEU A 60 -10.01 -0.03 -0.16
N GLN A 61 -11.31 0.22 -0.17
CA GLN A 61 -12.02 0.71 -1.34
C GLN A 61 -12.72 2.04 -1.03
N PHE A 62 -12.52 3.04 -1.89
CA PHE A 62 -13.18 4.35 -1.81
C PHE A 62 -13.58 4.80 -3.22
N ALA A 63 -14.88 4.93 -3.45
CA ALA A 63 -15.43 5.06 -4.79
C ALA A 63 -14.81 4.00 -5.74
N ASP A 64 -14.23 4.43 -6.84
CA ASP A 64 -13.58 3.57 -7.84
C ASP A 64 -12.10 3.27 -7.54
N SER A 65 -11.55 3.80 -6.44
CA SER A 65 -10.14 3.64 -6.09
C SER A 65 -9.93 2.47 -5.13
N ILE A 66 -9.02 1.56 -5.51
CA ILE A 66 -8.55 0.46 -4.65
C ILE A 66 -7.18 0.81 -4.08
N TRP A 67 -7.08 0.70 -2.76
CA TRP A 67 -5.87 0.88 -1.99
C TRP A 67 -5.60 -0.37 -1.16
N TRP A 68 -4.33 -0.60 -0.85
CA TRP A 68 -3.88 -1.70 -0.01
C TRP A 68 -3.05 -1.14 1.13
N CYS A 69 -3.34 -1.58 2.34
CA CYS A 69 -2.55 -1.28 3.52
C CYS A 69 -1.86 -2.54 4.00
N GLY A 70 -0.52 -2.55 3.99
CA GLY A 70 0.30 -3.66 4.45
C GLY A 70 1.07 -3.25 5.69
N GLN A 71 1.21 -4.14 6.67
CA GLN A 71 2.02 -3.89 7.86
C GLN A 71 3.05 -4.99 8.09
N LYS A 72 4.29 -4.59 8.37
CA LYS A 72 5.37 -5.46 8.84
C LYS A 72 6.04 -4.79 10.05
N GLY A 73 5.85 -5.38 11.23
CA GLY A 73 6.21 -4.75 12.51
C GLY A 73 5.59 -3.36 12.60
N ARG A 74 6.41 -2.35 12.92
CA ARG A 74 6.02 -0.93 12.96
C ARG A 74 5.91 -0.26 11.59
N THR A 75 6.34 -0.90 10.51
CA THR A 75 6.25 -0.28 9.19
C THR A 75 4.87 -0.53 8.58
N VAL A 76 4.17 0.54 8.23
CA VAL A 76 2.94 0.49 7.45
C VAL A 76 3.21 1.04 6.05
N ALA A 77 2.70 0.34 5.04
CA ALA A 77 2.72 0.79 3.67
C ALA A 77 1.30 0.91 3.14
N VAL A 78 0.98 2.06 2.58
CA VAL A 78 -0.29 2.31 1.91
C VAL A 78 -0.02 2.50 0.44
N VAL A 79 -0.53 1.59 -0.38
CA VAL A 79 -0.22 1.55 -1.81
C VAL A 79 -1.48 1.48 -2.65
N GLY A 80 -1.45 2.13 -3.80
CA GLY A 80 -2.61 2.36 -4.65
C GLY A 80 -2.22 3.17 -5.87
N GLN A 81 -3.18 3.36 -6.75
CA GLN A 81 -3.05 4.23 -7.91
C GLN A 81 -4.00 5.42 -7.78
N GLY A 82 -3.57 6.58 -8.27
CA GLY A 82 -4.36 7.80 -8.28
C GLY A 82 -4.26 8.66 -7.01
N PRO A 83 -5.20 9.62 -6.84
CA PRO A 83 -5.30 10.43 -5.64
C PRO A 83 -5.65 9.57 -4.42
N ARG A 84 -4.87 9.70 -3.36
CA ARG A 84 -5.15 9.05 -2.09
C ARG A 84 -6.02 9.96 -1.23
N PRO A 85 -7.23 9.54 -0.81
CA PRO A 85 -7.98 10.23 0.24
C PRO A 85 -7.22 10.21 1.58
N SER A 86 -7.62 11.04 2.53
CA SER A 86 -7.09 10.90 3.89
C SER A 86 -7.50 9.55 4.49
N LEU A 87 -6.58 8.99 5.27
CA LEU A 87 -6.82 7.75 6.01
C LEU A 87 -6.65 8.00 7.50
N VAL A 88 -7.48 7.34 8.29
CA VAL A 88 -7.28 7.21 9.73
C VAL A 88 -6.59 5.87 9.97
N VAL A 89 -5.49 5.91 10.70
CA VAL A 89 -4.74 4.75 11.14
C VAL A 89 -4.89 4.63 12.65
N ALA A 90 -5.36 3.48 13.14
CA ALA A 90 -5.59 3.26 14.56
C ALA A 90 -4.82 2.03 15.08
N GLN A 91 -4.26 2.15 16.29
CA GLN A 91 -3.62 1.08 17.05
C GLN A 91 -3.97 1.21 18.54
N GLY A 92 -4.91 0.40 19.03
CA GLY A 92 -5.47 0.59 20.37
C GLY A 92 -6.04 2.00 20.53
N GLU A 93 -5.55 2.74 21.53
CA GLU A 93 -5.92 4.13 21.78
C GLU A 93 -5.25 5.14 20.84
N TRP A 94 -4.13 4.77 20.20
CA TRP A 94 -3.42 5.68 19.31
C TRP A 94 -4.17 5.84 17.98
N ARG A 95 -4.24 7.09 17.52
CA ARG A 95 -4.81 7.45 16.22
C ARG A 95 -3.89 8.42 15.49
N GLY A 96 -3.61 8.10 14.23
CA GLY A 96 -2.89 8.96 13.31
C GLY A 96 -3.71 9.24 12.06
N ILE A 97 -3.40 10.35 11.41
CA ILE A 97 -3.98 10.71 10.12
C ILE A 97 -2.86 10.60 9.07
N LEU A 98 -3.12 9.82 8.03
CA LEU A 98 -2.36 9.91 6.81
C LEU A 98 -3.06 10.93 5.90
N PRO A 99 -2.47 12.10 5.64
CA PRO A 99 -3.13 13.15 4.87
C PRO A 99 -3.38 12.70 3.43
N PRO A 100 -4.31 13.38 2.73
CA PRO A 100 -4.52 13.12 1.32
C PRO A 100 -3.23 13.40 0.55
N GLY A 101 -3.03 12.68 -0.54
CA GLY A 101 -1.78 12.78 -1.29
C GLY A 101 -1.87 12.15 -2.67
N ARG A 102 -0.73 12.10 -3.36
CA ARG A 102 -0.61 11.40 -4.65
C ARG A 102 0.28 10.19 -4.46
N GLY A 103 -0.23 9.02 -4.84
CA GLY A 103 0.53 7.78 -4.87
C GLY A 103 0.72 7.09 -3.51
N SER A 104 1.58 6.09 -3.55
CA SER A 104 1.86 5.19 -2.43
C SER A 104 2.77 5.85 -1.39
N CYS A 105 2.68 5.44 -0.12
CA CYS A 105 3.61 5.91 0.91
C CYS A 105 3.89 4.85 1.98
N ILE A 106 4.85 5.18 2.85
CA ILE A 106 5.15 4.44 4.06
C ILE A 106 4.99 5.31 5.29
N GLY A 107 4.80 4.69 6.44
CA GLY A 107 4.81 5.32 7.74
C GLY A 107 5.37 4.39 8.82
N LEU A 108 5.81 4.99 9.93
CA LEU A 108 6.21 4.27 11.12
C LEU A 108 5.12 4.41 12.17
N LEU A 109 4.64 3.27 12.64
CA LEU A 109 3.65 3.14 13.70
C LEU A 109 4.35 3.19 15.08
N PRO A 110 3.64 3.61 16.13
CA PRO A 110 4.17 3.57 17.49
C PRO A 110 4.39 2.13 17.99
N LEU A 111 3.55 1.19 17.58
CA LEU A 111 3.55 -0.20 18.06
C LEU A 111 3.65 -1.20 16.89
N ASP A 112 4.08 -2.43 17.18
CA ASP A 112 4.08 -3.55 16.22
C ASP A 112 2.71 -4.24 16.09
N SER A 113 1.74 -3.90 16.95
CA SER A 113 0.40 -4.49 16.92
C SER A 113 -0.33 -4.17 15.61
N PRO A 114 -1.22 -5.05 15.11
CA PRO A 114 -1.95 -4.79 13.88
C PRO A 114 -2.71 -3.46 13.95
N CYS A 115 -2.50 -2.59 12.96
CA CYS A 115 -3.26 -1.38 12.79
C CYS A 115 -4.55 -1.63 12.01
N THR A 116 -5.55 -0.79 12.26
CA THR A 116 -6.73 -0.69 11.40
C THR A 116 -6.60 0.57 10.57
N VAL A 117 -6.80 0.48 9.26
CA VAL A 117 -6.82 1.64 8.38
C VAL A 117 -8.19 1.78 7.74
N LYS A 118 -8.72 3.00 7.71
CA LYS A 118 -9.99 3.33 7.06
C LYS A 118 -9.88 4.69 6.38
N PHE A 119 -10.67 4.89 5.32
CA PHE A 119 -10.83 6.22 4.76
C PHE A 119 -11.45 7.15 5.78
N GLN A 120 -10.91 8.35 5.88
CA GLN A 120 -11.60 9.41 6.56
C GLN A 120 -12.78 9.80 5.66
N GLU A 121 -13.99 9.63 6.16
CA GLU A 121 -15.16 10.13 5.46
C GLU A 121 -14.98 11.63 5.23
N PRO A 122 -15.30 12.15 4.03
CA PRO A 122 -15.36 13.58 3.86
C PRO A 122 -16.27 14.11 4.95
N LYS A 123 -15.77 15.09 5.73
CA LYS A 123 -16.65 15.82 6.63
C LYS A 123 -17.80 16.30 5.74
N SER A 124 -19.01 15.83 6.03
CA SER A 124 -20.19 16.44 5.42
C SER A 124 -20.17 17.87 5.93
N ASP A 125 -19.61 18.74 5.11
CA ASP A 125 -19.72 20.16 5.33
C ASP A 125 -21.21 20.46 5.17
N ARG A 126 -21.95 20.34 6.28
CA ARG A 126 -23.08 21.21 6.60
C ARG A 126 -22.52 22.63 6.72
N HIS A 127 -21.91 23.15 5.65
CA HIS A 127 -21.84 24.57 5.45
C HIS A 127 -23.28 24.98 5.23
N GLN A 128 -23.84 25.44 6.35
CA GLN A 128 -25.07 26.16 6.48
C GLN A 128 -25.35 26.95 5.19
N ARG A 129 -26.35 26.50 4.43
CA ARG A 129 -27.21 27.43 3.69
C ARG A 129 -27.98 28.23 4.75
N ILE A 130 -27.29 29.13 5.42
CA ILE A 130 -27.88 30.27 6.13
C ILE A 130 -27.10 31.48 5.63
N ALA A 131 -27.45 31.94 4.45
CA ALA A 131 -27.16 33.28 3.99
C ALA A 131 -28.19 33.66 2.94
N ARG A 132 -29.27 34.26 3.45
CA ARG A 132 -30.19 35.26 2.89
C ARG A 132 -30.94 34.92 1.60
#